data_AF-A0A355B241-F1
#
_entry.id   AF-A0A355B241-F1
#
_cell.length_a   1.000
_cell.length_b   1.000
_cell.length_c   1.000
_cell.angle_alpha   90.00
_cell.angle_beta   90.00
_cell.angle_gamma   90.00
#
_symmetry.space_group_name_H-M   'P 1'
#
loop_
_entity.id
_entity.type
_entity.pdbx_description
1 polymer ?
#
loop_
_entity_poly.entity_id
_entity_poly.type
_entity_poly.pdbx_seq_one_letter_code
_entity_poly.pdbx_strand_id
1 'polypeptide(L)'
;MDRIISSHRRRIPTGKLNQALERWTTAHPPPSGRTGRRPKLLYATQASVAPPLIVIFAARTERLPEEQYRRYLVNRLREEFNFEGTAMRLSFRKRASKGGRGSKSSGSRPSKRKTKGRRRPTR
;
A
#
# COMPACT_ATOMS: atom_id res chain seq x y z
N MET A 1 -4.35 31.21 8.54
CA MET A 1 -3.12 30.39 8.55
C MET A 1 -3.27 29.07 9.31
N ASP A 2 -4.20 28.95 10.27
CA ASP A 2 -4.39 27.75 11.10
C ASP A 2 -5.00 26.52 10.38
N ARG A 3 -5.85 26.75 9.37
CA ARG A 3 -6.57 25.69 8.65
C ARG A 3 -5.67 24.69 7.91
N ILE A 4 -4.50 25.15 7.46
CA ILE A 4 -3.52 24.35 6.70
C ILE A 4 -2.72 23.44 7.65
N ILE A 5 -2.40 23.90 8.85
CA ILE A 5 -1.63 23.13 9.84
C ILE A 5 -2.48 21.98 10.40
N SER A 6 -3.77 22.23 10.64
CA SER A 6 -4.73 21.22 11.10
C SER A 6 -4.99 20.12 10.05
N SER A 7 -5.11 20.49 8.76
CA SER A 7 -5.26 19.51 7.68
C SER A 7 -3.98 18.71 7.43
N HIS A 8 -2.80 19.32 7.62
CA HIS A 8 -1.50 18.64 7.46
C HIS A 8 -1.30 17.46 8.44
N ARG A 9 -1.94 17.47 9.61
CA ARG A 9 -1.81 16.40 10.62
C ARG A 9 -2.95 15.37 10.58
N ARG A 10 -3.86 15.48 9.61
CA ARG A 10 -5.05 14.62 9.55
C ARG A 10 -4.69 13.20 9.13
N ARG A 11 -4.95 12.24 10.02
CA ARG A 11 -4.85 10.80 9.71
C ARG A 11 -6.16 10.33 9.09
N ILE A 12 -6.09 9.81 7.87
CA ILE A 12 -7.23 9.24 7.16
C ILE A 12 -7.35 7.76 7.59
N PRO A 13 -8.51 7.32 8.10
CA PRO A 13 -8.72 5.90 8.36
C PRO A 13 -8.68 5.12 7.05
N THR A 14 -7.93 4.01 7.05
CA THR A 14 -7.72 3.14 5.87
C THR A 14 -9.03 2.64 5.28
N GLY A 15 -10.06 2.40 6.11
CA GLY A 15 -11.40 2.03 5.64
C GLY A 15 -12.05 3.07 4.73
N LYS A 16 -12.06 4.34 5.13
CA LYS A 16 -12.61 5.43 4.30
C LYS A 16 -11.78 5.61 3.02
N LEU A 17 -10.46 5.51 3.14
CA LEU A 17 -9.54 5.62 2.00
C LEU A 17 -9.77 4.51 0.97
N ASN A 18 -9.97 3.27 1.42
CA ASN A 18 -10.24 2.14 0.55
C ASN A 18 -11.61 2.24 -0.14
N GLN A 19 -12.64 2.68 0.57
CA GLN A 19 -13.97 2.91 -0.02
C GLN A 19 -13.92 4.02 -1.08
N ALA A 20 -13.23 5.13 -0.80
CA ALA A 20 -13.05 6.21 -1.76
C ALA A 20 -12.26 5.74 -2.99
N LEU A 21 -11.18 4.98 -2.77
CA LEU A 21 -10.39 4.38 -3.85
C LEU A 21 -11.24 3.48 -4.76
N GLU A 22 -12.10 2.64 -4.19
CA GLU A 22 -12.99 1.77 -4.97
C GLU A 22 -13.99 2.56 -5.81
N ARG A 23 -14.58 3.63 -5.25
CA ARG A 23 -15.46 4.54 -5.98
C ARG A 23 -14.74 5.20 -7.14
N TRP A 24 -13.54 5.75 -6.91
CA TRP A 24 -12.77 6.41 -7.96
C TRP A 24 -12.31 5.44 -9.04
N THR A 25 -11.95 4.21 -8.66
CA THR A 25 -11.56 3.15 -9.61
C THR A 25 -12.73 2.69 -10.46
N THR A 26 -13.93 2.64 -9.88
CA THR A 26 -15.17 2.30 -10.61
C THR A 26 -15.58 3.42 -11.56
N ALA A 27 -15.51 4.67 -11.12
CA ALA A 27 -15.85 5.84 -11.92
C ALA A 27 -14.83 6.10 -13.04
N HIS A 28 -13.54 5.92 -12.76
CA HIS A 28 -12.46 6.08 -13.71
C HIS A 28 -11.51 4.87 -13.63
N PRO A 29 -11.81 3.81 -14.40
CA PRO A 29 -10.97 2.62 -14.41
C PRO A 29 -9.56 2.98 -14.89
N PRO A 30 -8.51 2.43 -14.26
CA PRO A 30 -7.15 2.70 -14.69
C PRO A 30 -6.97 2.24 -16.14
N PRO A 31 -6.26 3.03 -16.97
CA PRO A 31 -6.03 2.66 -18.35
C PRO A 31 -5.34 1.30 -18.40
N SER A 32 -5.82 0.45 -19.32
CA SER A 32 -5.11 -0.78 -19.66
C SER A 32 -3.72 -0.38 -20.14
N GLY A 33 -2.67 -0.88 -19.48
CA GLY A 33 -1.32 -0.65 -19.99
C GLY A 33 -1.17 -1.25 -21.40
N ARG A 34 -0.04 -0.96 -22.05
CA ARG A 34 0.30 -1.45 -23.41
C ARG A 34 0.12 -2.97 -23.61
N THR A 35 0.19 -3.76 -22.53
CA THR A 35 0.02 -5.22 -22.50
C THR A 35 -1.44 -5.68 -22.34
N GLY A 36 -2.43 -4.78 -22.39
CA GLY A 36 -3.86 -5.11 -22.31
C GLY A 36 -4.37 -5.54 -20.92
N ARG A 37 -3.49 -5.69 -19.92
CA ARG A 37 -3.85 -6.07 -18.55
C ARG A 37 -4.16 -4.84 -17.70
N ARG A 38 -5.37 -4.81 -17.13
CA ARG A 38 -5.81 -3.75 -16.21
C ARG A 38 -5.18 -3.94 -14.82
N PRO A 39 -4.50 -2.92 -14.27
CA PRO A 39 -3.97 -3.00 -12.91
C PRO A 39 -5.14 -3.02 -11.92
N LYS A 40 -5.15 -3.99 -11.00
CA LYS A 40 -6.15 -4.03 -9.93
C LYS A 40 -5.60 -3.30 -8.72
N LEU A 41 -6.14 -2.13 -8.41
CA LEU A 41 -5.89 -1.43 -7.15
C LEU A 41 -6.55 -2.25 -6.04
N LEU A 42 -5.79 -2.61 -5.01
CA LEU A 42 -6.25 -3.50 -3.95
C LEU A 42 -6.70 -2.69 -2.73
N TYR A 43 -5.79 -1.87 -2.22
CA TYR A 43 -5.99 -1.05 -1.04
C TYR A 43 -4.96 0.07 -1.02
N ALA A 44 -5.26 1.11 -0.27
CA ALA A 44 -4.39 2.24 -0.03
C ALA A 44 -4.21 2.46 1.47
N THR A 45 -3.03 2.95 1.84
CA THR A 45 -2.68 3.24 3.23
C THR A 45 -1.92 4.56 3.31
N GLN A 46 -2.20 5.33 4.36
CA GLN A 46 -1.39 6.50 4.70
C GLN A 46 -0.13 6.04 5.45
N ALA A 47 1.02 6.17 4.81
CA ALA A 47 2.32 5.77 5.36
C ALA A 47 2.99 6.89 6.16
N SER A 48 2.72 8.16 5.82
CA SER A 48 3.19 9.31 6.59
C SER A 48 2.10 10.38 6.64
N VAL A 49 2.11 11.16 7.71
CA VAL A 49 1.12 12.22 7.98
C VAL A 49 1.65 13.58 7.54
N ALA A 50 2.93 13.89 7.80
CA ALA A 50 3.55 15.18 7.50
C ALA A 50 4.96 14.98 6.91
N PRO A 51 5.15 15.04 5.58
CA PRO A 51 4.16 15.27 4.54
C PRO A 51 3.26 14.04 4.30
N PRO A 52 1.98 14.22 3.91
CA PRO A 52 1.06 13.12 3.69
C PRO A 52 1.52 12.23 2.53
N LEU A 53 1.95 11.02 2.88
CA LEU A 53 2.39 10.00 1.93
C LEU A 53 1.34 8.90 1.89
N ILE A 54 0.70 8.75 0.73
CA ILE A 54 -0.27 7.69 0.47
C ILE A 54 0.40 6.64 -0.40
N VAL A 55 0.33 5.39 0.05
CA VAL A 55 0.84 4.23 -0.69
C VAL A 55 -0.34 3.41 -1.16
N ILE A 56 -0.45 3.23 -2.47
CA ILE A 56 -1.47 2.38 -3.10
C ILE A 56 -0.82 1.08 -3.52
N PHE A 57 -1.41 -0.03 -3.08
CA PHE A 57 -0.97 -1.37 -3.47
C PHE A 57 -1.81 -1.86 -4.64
N ALA A 58 -1.13 -2.21 -5.74
CA ALA A 58 -1.74 -2.75 -6.94
C ALA A 58 -1.26 -4.18 -7.21
N ALA A 59 -2.16 -5.05 -7.65
CA ALA A 59 -1.86 -6.38 -8.18
C ALA A 59 -1.95 -6.39 -9.70
N ARG A 60 -1.30 -7.39 -10.31
CA ARG A 60 -1.33 -7.64 -11.77
C ARG A 60 -0.91 -6.43 -12.61
N THR A 61 -0.10 -5.55 -12.01
CA THR A 61 0.53 -4.41 -12.65
C THR A 61 1.94 -4.86 -13.09
N GLU A 62 2.18 -4.94 -14.41
CA GLU A 62 3.54 -5.02 -14.94
C GLU A 62 4.19 -3.63 -14.94
N ARG A 63 3.38 -2.59 -15.14
CA ARG A 63 3.79 -1.19 -15.10
C ARG A 63 2.88 -0.38 -14.19
N LEU A 64 3.48 0.45 -13.34
CA LEU A 64 2.78 1.40 -12.46
C LEU A 64 1.85 2.30 -13.30
N PRO A 65 0.71 2.75 -12.75
CA PRO A 65 -0.20 3.62 -13.48
C PRO A 65 0.52 4.87 -13.98
N GLU A 66 0.09 5.35 -15.15
CA GLU A 66 0.66 6.52 -15.80
C GLU A 66 0.56 7.76 -14.90
N GLU A 67 1.46 8.73 -15.12
CA GLU A 67 1.49 9.93 -14.29
C GLU A 67 0.16 10.72 -14.32
N GLN A 68 -0.59 10.62 -15.42
CA GLN A 68 -1.92 11.21 -15.53
C GLN A 68 -2.91 10.61 -14.52
N TYR A 69 -2.92 9.28 -14.37
CA TYR A 69 -3.79 8.60 -13.40
C TYR A 69 -3.36 8.86 -11.95
N ARG A 70 -2.05 9.02 -11.72
CA ARG A 70 -1.52 9.48 -10.43
C ARG A 70 -2.05 10.87 -10.08
N ARG A 71 -2.04 11.82 -11.02
CA ARG A 71 -2.57 13.18 -10.82
C ARG A 71 -4.07 13.16 -10.54
N TYR A 72 -4.83 12.33 -11.26
CA TYR A 72 -6.27 12.12 -11.00
C TYR A 72 -6.53 11.69 -9.55
N LEU A 73 -5.85 10.65 -9.08
CA LEU A 73 -6.03 10.15 -7.70
C LEU A 73 -5.62 11.18 -6.64
N VAL A 74 -4.52 11.92 -6.88
CA VAL A 74 -4.10 13.02 -5.98
C VAL A 74 -5.15 14.13 -5.92
N ASN A 75 -5.74 14.50 -7.06
CA ASN A 75 -6.78 15.52 -7.10
C ASN A 75 -8.04 15.06 -6.34
N ARG A 76 -8.49 13.82 -6.55
CA ARG A 76 -9.61 13.26 -5.78
C ARG A 76 -9.35 13.21 -4.28
N LEU A 77 -8.13 12.83 -3.88
CA LEU A 77 -7.70 12.86 -2.49
C LEU A 77 -7.72 14.27 -1.89
N ARG A 78 -7.38 15.30 -2.68
CA ARG A 78 -7.43 16.70 -2.24
C ARG A 78 -8.87 17.18 -2.06
N GLU A 79 -9.74 16.87 -3.02
CA GLU A 79 -11.16 17.25 -3.01
C GLU A 79 -11.90 16.60 -1.83
N GLU A 80 -11.74 15.29 -1.63
CA GLU A 80 -12.55 14.53 -0.67
C GLU A 80 -12.09 14.69 0.78
N PHE A 81 -10.82 15.01 1.01
CA PHE A 81 -10.25 15.16 2.35
C PHE A 81 -9.75 16.57 2.68
N ASN A 82 -10.08 17.56 1.82
CA ASN A 82 -9.72 18.98 1.98
C ASN A 82 -8.22 19.22 2.25
N PHE A 83 -7.33 18.54 1.53
CA PHE A 83 -5.88 18.78 1.59
C PHE A 83 -5.44 19.95 0.70
N GLU A 84 -6.23 21.01 0.64
CA GLU A 84 -5.89 22.21 -0.13
C GLU A 84 -4.60 22.84 0.42
N GLY A 85 -3.65 23.11 -0.49
CA GLY A 85 -2.35 23.70 -0.15
C GLY A 85 -1.29 22.75 0.43
N THR A 86 -1.57 21.45 0.63
CA THR A 86 -0.56 20.50 1.13
C THR A 86 0.13 19.71 0.01
N ALA A 87 1.47 19.65 0.07
CA ALA A 87 2.27 18.78 -0.79
C ALA A 87 2.02 17.30 -0.43
N MET A 88 1.16 16.63 -1.18
CA MET A 88 0.85 15.20 -1.02
C MET A 88 1.70 14.34 -1.94
N ARG A 89 2.25 13.25 -1.40
CA ARG A 89 3.02 12.28 -2.17
C ARG A 89 2.19 11.01 -2.35
N LEU A 90 1.98 10.62 -3.60
CA LEU A 90 1.35 9.34 -3.94
C LEU A 90 2.41 8.38 -4.46
N SER A 91 2.52 7.19 -3.86
CA SER A 91 3.41 6.12 -4.27
C SER A 91 2.61 4.87 -4.61
N PHE A 92 2.91 4.24 -5.74
CA PHE A 92 2.33 2.97 -6.12
C PHE A 92 3.32 1.85 -5.83
N ARG A 93 2.86 0.79 -5.16
CA ARG A 93 3.65 -0.41 -4.92
C ARG A 93 2.95 -1.61 -5.53
N LYS A 94 3.72 -2.43 -6.24
CA LYS A 94 3.25 -3.75 -6.67
C LYS A 94 3.20 -4.65 -5.44
N ARG A 95 2.04 -5.27 -5.18
CA ARG A 95 1.99 -6.38 -4.22
C ARG A 95 2.82 -7.51 -4.81
N ALA A 96 3.90 -7.90 -4.13
CA ALA A 96 4.65 -9.09 -4.51
C ALA A 96 3.68 -10.27 -4.55
N SER A 97 3.39 -10.78 -5.75
CA SER A 97 2.77 -12.10 -5.87
C SER A 97 3.81 -13.08 -5.35
N LYS A 98 3.52 -13.78 -4.25
CA LYS A 98 4.29 -14.98 -3.87
C LYS A 98 4.27 -15.93 -5.07
N GLY A 99 5.36 -15.93 -5.83
CA GLY A 99 5.44 -16.58 -7.14
C GLY A 99 6.59 -16.01 -7.95
N GLY A 100 7.81 -16.13 -7.41
CA GLY A 100 9.03 -15.66 -8.06
C GLY A 100 10.18 -15.60 -7.06
N ARG A 101 11.16 -16.47 -7.27
CA ARG A 101 12.37 -16.66 -6.44
C ARG A 101 13.13 -15.33 -6.28
N GLY A 102 13.61 -15.09 -5.06
CA GLY A 102 14.51 -13.99 -4.74
C GLY A 102 15.20 -14.30 -3.42
N SER A 103 16.26 -15.10 -3.51
CA SER A 103 17.27 -15.25 -2.46
C SER A 103 17.72 -13.88 -1.96
N LYS A 104 17.52 -13.58 -0.67
CA LYS A 104 18.48 -12.85 0.17
C LYS A 104 18.38 -13.36 1.61
N SER A 105 19.48 -14.00 2.00
CA SER A 105 19.98 -14.19 3.34
C SER A 105 19.64 -13.04 4.31
N SER A 106 19.14 -13.39 5.48
CA SER A 106 19.60 -12.80 6.75
C SER A 106 18.90 -13.48 7.94
N GLY A 107 19.69 -13.74 8.98
CA GLY A 107 19.15 -13.92 10.33
C GLY A 107 19.10 -15.34 10.85
N SER A 108 20.27 -15.92 11.11
CA SER A 108 20.48 -17.00 12.05
C SER A 108 19.66 -16.80 13.33
N ARG A 109 18.74 -17.72 13.63
CA ARG A 109 18.28 -18.00 15.00
C ARG A 109 18.56 -19.47 15.28
N PRO A 110 19.67 -19.82 15.97
CA PRO A 110 19.83 -21.17 16.45
C PRO A 110 18.89 -21.35 17.64
N SER A 111 17.83 -22.13 17.47
CA SER A 111 17.13 -22.75 18.60
C SER A 111 17.06 -24.24 18.35
N LYS A 112 18.15 -24.93 18.70
CA LYS A 112 18.19 -26.38 18.85
C LYS A 112 19.00 -26.73 20.10
N ARG A 113 18.29 -27.04 21.18
CA ARG A 113 18.60 -28.18 22.06
C ARG A 113 17.38 -28.54 22.91
N LYS A 114 16.43 -29.28 22.32
CA LYS A 114 15.65 -30.26 23.08
C LYS A 114 16.42 -31.58 23.04
N THR A 115 17.16 -31.86 24.10
CA THR A 115 17.72 -33.19 24.33
C THR A 115 16.58 -34.16 24.60
N LYS A 116 16.34 -35.01 23.61
CA LYS A 116 15.52 -36.22 23.70
C LYS A 116 16.38 -37.30 24.36
N GLY A 117 15.87 -37.92 25.42
CA GLY A 117 16.32 -39.25 25.80
C GLY A 117 16.67 -39.45 27.27
N ARG A 118 15.69 -39.92 28.03
CA ARG A 118 15.88 -41.17 28.76
C ARG A 118 14.54 -41.89 28.79
N ARG A 119 14.44 -42.92 27.96
CA ARG A 119 13.43 -43.96 28.10
C ARG A 119 13.73 -44.74 29.38
N ARG A 120 12.72 -45.53 29.77
CA ARG A 120 12.79 -46.87 30.36
C ARG A 120 12.57 -46.97 31.89
N PRO A 121 12.12 -48.16 32.37
CA PRO A 121 10.71 -48.44 32.63
C PRO A 121 10.49 -49.05 34.04
N THR A 122 9.28 -49.58 34.28
CA THR A 122 8.88 -50.57 35.30
C THR A 122 9.06 -50.22 36.78
N ARG A 123 7.95 -50.20 37.52
CA ARG A 123 7.54 -51.31 38.39
C ARG A 123 6.05 -51.20 38.73
#